data_AF-A0A8J7HCG9-F1
#
_entry.id   AF-A0A8J7HCG9-F1
#
_cell.length_a   1.000
_cell.length_b   1.000
_cell.length_c   1.000
_cell.angle_alpha   90.00
_cell.angle_beta   90.00
_cell.angle_gamma   90.00
#
_symmetry.space_group_name_H-M   'P 1'
#
loop_
_entity.id
_entity.type
_entity.pdbx_description
1 polymer ?
#
loop_
_entity_poly.entity_id
_entity_poly.type
_entity_poly.pdbx_seq_one_letter_code
_entity_poly.pdbx_strand_id
1 'polypeptide(L)' 'MTNKVFVDTSGWANLFIATESYHEQAKQWFQHKRQQNQAMVTTNYVVL' A
#
# COMPACT_ATOMS: atom_id res chain seq x y z
N MET A 1 19.24 6.56 -5.66
CA MET A 1 18.06 5.97 -6.31
C MET A 1 16.89 6.08 -5.36
N THR A 2 15.76 6.62 -5.79
CA THR A 2 14.56 6.71 -4.93
C THR A 2 13.89 5.35 -4.89
N ASN A 3 13.98 4.64 -3.77
CA ASN A 3 13.33 3.34 -3.59
C ASN A 3 11.81 3.53 -3.53
N LYS A 4 11.13 3.23 -4.63
CA LYS A 4 9.66 3.21 -4.73
C LYS A 4 9.13 1.89 -4.19
N VAL A 5 7.92 1.92 -3.62
CA VAL A 5 7.20 0.73 -3.17
C VAL A 5 6.11 0.45 -4.19
N PHE A 6 6.14 -0.73 -4.81
CA PHE A 6 5.02 -1.17 -5.64
C PHE A 6 3.93 -1.78 -4.75
N VAL A 7 2.68 -1.35 -4.94
CA VAL A 7 1.50 -1.86 -4.23
C VAL A 7 0.66 -2.67 -5.22
N ASP A 8 0.47 -3.95 -4.94
CA ASP A 8 -0.39 -4.84 -5.71
C ASP A 8 -1.85 -4.79 -5.23
N THR A 9 -2.71 -5.60 -5.85
CA THR A 9 -4.14 -5.70 -5.52
C THR A 9 -4.37 -6.06 -4.06
N SER A 10 -3.59 -7.01 -3.52
CA SER A 10 -3.72 -7.46 -2.13
C SER A 10 -3.30 -6.37 -1.14
N GLY A 11 -2.29 -5.56 -1.49
CA GLY A 11 -1.87 -4.41 -0.72
C GLY A 11 -2.96 -3.35 -0.60
N TRP A 12 -3.67 -3.06 -1.70
CA TRP A 12 -4.82 -2.15 -1.67
C TRP A 12 -6.02 -2.71 -0.91
N ALA A 13 -6.34 -3.99 -1.11
CA ALA A 13 -7.43 -4.67 -0.41
C ALA A 13 -7.22 -4.57 1.11
N ASN A 14 -6.04 -5.00 1.60
CA ASN A 14 -5.72 -4.90 3.01
C ASN A 14 -5.70 -3.44 3.50
N LEU A 15 -5.22 -2.49 2.71
CA LEU A 15 -5.22 -1.08 3.15
C LEU A 15 -6.61 -0.48 3.32
N PHE A 16 -7.56 -0.79 2.42
CA PHE A 16 -8.85 -0.09 2.36
C PHE A 16 -10.05 -0.88 2.89
N ILE A 17 -9.97 -2.21 2.94
CA ILE A 17 -11.07 -3.06 3.40
C ILE A 17 -10.83 -3.41 4.87
N ALA A 18 -11.65 -2.85 5.76
CA ALA A 18 -11.46 -2.97 7.21
C ALA A 18 -11.57 -4.40 7.76
N THR A 19 -12.23 -5.30 7.02
CA THR A 19 -12.42 -6.71 7.40
C THR A 19 -11.31 -7.63 6.92
N GLU A 20 -10.35 -7.13 6.13
CA GLU A 20 -9.22 -7.94 5.69
C GLU A 20 -8.29 -8.29 6.85
N SER A 21 -7.71 -9.50 6.79
CA SER A 21 -6.93 -10.06 7.91
C SER A 21 -5.70 -9.21 8.28
N TYR A 22 -5.15 -8.44 7.33
CA TYR A 22 -3.97 -7.62 7.56
C TYR A 22 -4.27 -6.11 7.50
N HIS A 23 -5.52 -5.70 7.73
CA HIS A 23 -5.91 -4.30 7.60
C HIS A 23 -5.07 -3.33 8.46
N GLU A 24 -4.95 -3.62 9.75
CA GLU A 24 -4.18 -2.77 10.67
C GLU A 24 -2.69 -2.75 10.33
N GLN A 25 -2.14 -3.88 9.87
CA GLN A 25 -0.74 -3.95 9.44
C GLN A 25 -0.50 -3.12 8.18
N ALA A 26 -1.38 -3.21 7.19
CA ALA A 26 -1.28 -2.45 5.95
C ALA A 26 -1.37 -0.93 6.22
N LYS A 27 -2.25 -0.49 7.14
CA LYS A 27 -2.31 0.90 7.59
C LYS A 27 -1.00 1.38 8.19
N GLN A 28 -0.41 0.61 9.10
CA GLN A 28 0.87 0.96 9.74
C GLN A 28 2.00 1.09 8.71
N TRP A 29 2.10 0.14 7.78
CA TRP A 29 3.11 0.18 6.73
C TRP A 29 2.92 1.36 5.78
N PHE A 30 1.69 1.61 5.33
CA PHE A 30 1.39 2.73 4.46
C PHE A 30 1.76 4.07 5.11
N GLN A 31 1.40 4.24 6.40
CA GLN A 31 1.75 5.43 7.17
C GLN A 31 3.27 5.59 7.31
N HIS A 32 3.98 4.53 7.69
CA HIS A 32 5.44 4.55 7.83
C HIS A 32 6.14 4.91 6.51
N LYS A 33 5.70 4.33 5.39
CA LYS A 33 6.27 4.61 4.06
C LYS A 33 5.98 6.03 3.58
N ARG A 34 4.78 6.53 3.86
CA ARG A 34 4.41 7.93 3.60
C ARG A 34 5.27 8.91 4.41
N GLN A 35 5.52 8.63 5.69
CA GLN A 35 6.39 9.44 6.55
C GLN A 35 7.84 9.46 6.07
N GLN A 36 8.31 8.37 5.45
CA GLN A 36 9.63 8.28 4.83
C GLN A 36 9.73 8.97 3.45
N ASN A 37 8.67 9.66 3.00
CA ASN A 37 8.57 10.23 1.65
C ASN A 37 8.86 9.18 0.54
N GLN A 38 8.54 7.91 0.79
CA GLN A 38 8.67 6.87 -0.23
C GLN A 38 7.44 6.89 -1.12
N ALA A 39 7.66 6.99 -2.44
CA ALA A 39 6.59 6.92 -3.41
C ALA A 39 6.00 5.50 -3.46
N MET A 40 4.71 5.39 -3.19
CA MET A 40 3.92 4.17 -3.38
C MET A 40 3.30 4.24 -4.77
N VAL A 41 3.63 3.28 -5.62
CA VAL A 41 3.22 3.23 -7.03
C VAL A 41 2.46 1.94 -7.29
N THR A 42 1.57 1.98 -8.27
CA THR A 42 0.86 0.81 -8.76
C THR A 42 0.67 0.93 -10.27
N THR A 43 0.03 -0.03 -10.92
CA THR A 43 -0.35 0.07 -12.34
C THR A 43 -1.85 0.27 -12.50
N ASN A 44 -2.27 0.73 -13.67
CA ASN A 44 -3.69 0.80 -14.02
C ASN A 44 -4.38 -0.58 -13.96
N TYR A 45 -3.69 -1.66 -14.30
CA TYR A 45 -4.25 -3.03 -14.23
C TYR A 45 -4.60 -3.49 -12.82
N VAL A 46 -4.01 -2.88 -11.78
CA VAL A 46 -4.31 -3.20 -10.38
C VAL A 46 -5.53 -2.40 -9.87
N VAL A 47 -5.85 -1.26 -10.50
CA VAL A 47 -6.90 -0.34 -10.08
C VAL A 47 -8.21 -0.54 -10.84
N LEU A 48 -8.13 -1.00 -12.10
CA LEU A 48 -9.28 -1.36 -12.94
C LEU A 48 -9.98 -2.62 -12.44
#